data_AF-A0A087D1S8-F1
#
_entry.id   AF-A0A087D1S8-F1
#
_cell.length_a   1.000
_cell.length_b   1.000
_cell.length_c   1.000
_cell.angle_alpha   90.00
_cell.angle_beta   90.00
_cell.angle_gamma   90.00
#
_symmetry.space_group_name_H-M   'P 1'
#
loop_
_entity.id
_entity.type
_entity.pdbx_description
1 polymer ?
#
loop_
_entity_poly.entity_id
_entity_poly.type
_entity_poly.pdbx_seq_one_letter_code
_entity_poly.pdbx_strand_id
1 'polypeptide(L)'
;MGILRAIGGAVGGTFADQWKDIITAGPFDGHTAVAPGIMRNTDNGRGSNGRGSEGVITNGSKIYVPENTAAFIFSQSGIENIIAQPGGYEYYDGQDSVFDGDGIGSALFKQMGDRIGFGGISSDYKKIEFVNLREIRDIKFGTRGPLMYNDLFYGTDLEIYAYGSFSVQIGDPVRFVRNFVPANVMSYSFDDPQARSQILAEFLQSFTVALNALSTQYRISQLPAQANDIAVKVANDGQNAGTWPARFGFNIVKIGIENIEFSDASRELVQKFSANKMDLKAYEDVSQHASNVAAQQKIAHGVEEHGFGDAGAMMFGAAFAQGINPMTAAQTNPAIAEQPMAAQRQTSTAAAPSMSVVEQLDAVKKLKELLDAGILTQDEFDSKKKQILGL
;
A
#
# COMPACT_ATOMS: atom_id res chain seq x y z
N MET A 1 49.49 -2.36 38.74
CA MET A 1 48.46 -1.29 38.84
C MET A 1 47.04 -1.76 38.48
N GLY A 2 46.84 -2.79 37.66
CA GLY A 2 45.49 -3.27 37.27
C GLY A 2 44.69 -3.95 38.39
N ILE A 3 45.31 -4.85 39.15
CA ILE A 3 44.62 -5.64 40.20
C ILE A 3 44.08 -4.76 41.34
N LEU A 4 44.85 -3.77 41.80
CA LEU A 4 44.41 -2.85 42.86
C LEU A 4 43.27 -1.93 42.40
N ARG A 5 43.24 -1.54 41.11
CA ARG A 5 42.12 -0.79 40.52
C ARG A 5 40.88 -1.68 40.35
N ALA A 6 41.06 -2.93 39.94
CA ALA A 6 39.97 -3.91 39.82
C ALA A 6 39.33 -4.22 41.18
N ILE A 7 40.13 -4.37 42.24
CA ILE A 7 39.64 -4.56 43.61
C ILE A 7 38.93 -3.31 44.12
N GLY A 8 39.50 -2.11 43.94
CA GLY A 8 38.87 -0.85 44.36
C GLY A 8 37.54 -0.58 43.64
N GLY A 9 37.47 -0.87 42.34
CA GLY A 9 36.24 -0.81 41.54
C GLY A 9 35.20 -1.85 41.95
N ALA A 10 35.63 -3.10 42.19
CA ALA A 10 34.76 -4.18 42.65
C ALA A 10 34.11 -3.84 43.99
N VAL A 11 34.88 -3.34 44.97
CA VAL A 11 34.36 -2.98 46.29
C VAL A 11 33.36 -1.81 46.19
N GLY A 12 33.73 -0.73 45.49
CA GLY A 12 32.84 0.44 45.33
C GLY A 12 31.56 0.14 44.56
N GLY A 13 31.66 -0.65 43.48
CA GLY A 13 30.50 -1.09 42.69
C GLY A 13 29.59 -2.04 43.46
N THR A 14 30.13 -3.00 44.22
CA THR A 14 29.31 -3.96 44.99
C THR A 14 28.44 -3.26 46.04
N PHE A 15 28.93 -2.20 46.69
CA PHE A 15 28.15 -1.42 47.65
C PHE A 15 27.07 -0.53 47.00
N ALA A 16 27.35 0.02 45.81
CA ALA A 16 26.35 0.75 45.04
C ALA A 16 25.24 -0.18 44.52
N ASP A 17 25.61 -1.40 44.15
CA ASP A 17 24.71 -2.44 43.67
C ASP A 17 23.94 -3.16 44.78
N GLN A 18 23.98 -2.68 46.03
CA GLN A 18 23.09 -3.18 47.09
C GLN A 18 21.77 -2.42 47.15
N TRP A 19 21.72 -1.20 46.61
CA TRP A 19 20.54 -0.35 46.68
C TRP A 19 19.41 -0.93 45.81
N LYS A 20 18.17 -0.78 46.29
CA LYS A 20 16.98 -1.09 45.51
C LYS A 20 16.77 0.03 44.48
N ASP A 21 16.67 -0.34 43.22
CA ASP A 21 16.54 0.62 42.13
C ASP A 21 15.09 0.87 41.75
N ILE A 22 14.84 2.05 41.20
CA ILE A 22 13.58 2.40 40.55
C ILE A 22 13.85 2.57 39.07
N ILE A 23 13.22 1.73 38.25
CA ILE A 23 13.42 1.70 36.80
C ILE A 23 12.09 2.06 36.12
N THR A 24 12.14 2.91 35.10
CA THR A 24 10.97 3.28 34.29
C THR A 24 11.36 3.37 32.83
N ALA A 25 10.37 3.45 31.94
CA ALA A 25 10.63 3.66 30.52
C ALA A 25 11.32 5.01 30.28
N GLY A 26 12.28 5.00 29.35
CA GLY A 26 12.78 6.21 28.70
C GLY A 26 11.70 6.92 27.88
N PRO A 27 12.03 8.07 27.29
CA PRO A 27 11.08 8.82 26.46
C PRO A 27 10.65 8.00 25.24
N PHE A 28 9.35 8.03 24.96
CA PHE A 28 8.78 7.57 23.69
C PHE A 28 8.45 8.78 22.83
N ASP A 29 9.02 8.81 21.64
CA ASP A 29 8.69 9.79 20.61
C ASP A 29 7.49 9.26 19.80
N GLY A 30 6.97 10.04 18.86
CA GLY A 30 5.79 9.66 18.06
C GLY A 30 5.95 8.33 17.29
N HIS A 31 7.18 7.97 16.93
CA HIS A 31 7.52 6.78 16.15
C HIS A 31 8.39 5.75 16.89
N THR A 32 8.66 5.95 18.18
CA THR A 32 9.47 5.03 18.99
C THR A 32 8.69 3.74 19.26
N ALA A 33 9.27 2.62 18.84
CA ALA A 33 8.73 1.28 19.05
C ALA A 33 9.30 0.64 20.33
N VAL A 34 10.60 0.85 20.58
CA VAL A 34 11.31 0.35 21.76
C VAL A 34 12.08 1.50 22.41
N ALA A 35 11.87 1.70 23.71
CA ALA A 35 12.60 2.64 24.53
C ALA A 35 13.45 1.91 25.59
N PRO A 36 14.63 2.43 25.96
CA PRO A 36 15.45 1.82 27.00
C PRO A 36 14.83 2.05 28.38
N GLY A 37 15.08 1.13 29.31
CA GLY A 37 14.84 1.38 30.72
C GLY A 37 15.83 2.41 31.28
N ILE A 38 15.33 3.37 32.04
CA ILE A 38 16.14 4.38 32.72
C ILE A 38 15.99 4.24 34.24
N MET A 39 17.11 4.30 34.95
CA MET A 39 17.13 4.32 36.40
C MET A 39 16.78 5.73 36.91
N ARG A 40 15.85 5.82 37.85
CA ARG A 40 15.46 7.08 38.50
C ARG A 40 16.28 7.27 39.78
N ASN A 41 17.53 7.73 39.60
CA ASN A 41 18.51 7.83 40.69
C ASN A 41 18.33 9.04 41.61
N THR A 42 17.62 10.07 41.16
CA THR A 42 17.38 11.30 41.91
C THR A 42 15.94 11.77 41.72
N ASP A 43 15.30 12.21 42.80
CA ASP A 43 13.99 12.85 42.80
C ASP A 43 14.06 14.16 43.60
N ASN A 44 13.82 15.29 42.94
CA ASN A 44 13.83 16.62 43.57
C ASN A 44 15.07 16.91 44.45
N GLY A 45 16.27 16.55 43.96
CA GLY A 45 17.53 16.74 44.68
C GLY A 45 17.83 15.72 45.79
N ARG A 46 16.99 14.68 45.94
CA ARG A 46 17.20 13.56 46.88
C ARG A 46 17.49 12.29 46.11
N GLY A 47 18.54 11.55 46.48
CA GLY A 47 18.97 10.31 45.83
C GLY A 47 20.48 10.30 45.59
N SER A 48 21.12 9.15 45.82
CA SER A 48 22.58 9.02 45.81
C SER A 48 23.10 7.80 45.04
N ASN A 49 22.22 6.98 44.46
CA ASN A 49 22.63 5.76 43.75
C ASN A 49 23.01 6.05 42.28
N GLY A 50 24.06 6.84 42.07
CA GLY A 50 24.57 7.16 40.72
C GLY A 50 25.79 6.34 40.28
N ARG A 51 26.21 5.35 41.08
CA ARG A 51 27.47 4.61 40.88
C ARG A 51 27.29 3.09 40.76
N GLY A 52 26.05 2.63 40.56
CA GLY A 52 25.77 1.22 40.30
C GLY A 52 26.43 0.74 39.01
N SER A 53 26.71 -0.56 38.94
CA SER A 53 27.20 -1.22 37.74
C SER A 53 26.07 -1.29 36.71
N GLU A 54 26.42 -1.06 35.45
CA GLU A 54 25.44 -1.15 34.37
C GLU A 54 24.89 -2.57 34.25
N GLY A 55 23.56 -2.67 34.17
CA GLY A 55 22.85 -3.94 34.02
C GLY A 55 22.79 -4.81 35.27
N VAL A 56 23.17 -4.32 36.44
CA VAL A 56 22.93 -5.04 37.70
C VAL A 56 21.60 -4.54 38.28
N ILE A 57 20.70 -5.47 38.61
CA ILE A 57 19.41 -5.16 39.25
C ILE A 57 19.30 -6.02 40.50
N THR A 58 18.99 -5.39 41.62
CA THR A 58 18.83 -6.07 42.92
C THR A 58 17.42 -6.59 43.15
N ASN A 59 17.33 -7.62 43.99
CA ASN A 59 16.06 -8.07 44.54
C ASN A 59 15.38 -6.95 45.34
N GLY A 60 14.06 -6.84 45.19
CA GLY A 60 13.24 -5.76 45.73
C GLY A 60 13.28 -4.45 44.93
N SER A 61 14.01 -4.40 43.80
CA SER A 61 13.95 -3.25 42.87
C SER A 61 12.56 -3.12 42.24
N LYS A 62 12.14 -1.89 41.92
CA LYS A 62 10.82 -1.59 41.35
C LYS A 62 10.92 -1.17 39.90
N ILE A 63 10.18 -1.84 39.04
CA ILE A 63 10.02 -1.51 37.62
C ILE A 63 8.63 -0.89 37.45
N TYR A 64 8.57 0.40 37.11
CA TYR A 64 7.33 1.08 36.78
C TYR A 64 7.06 0.96 35.28
N VAL A 65 5.97 0.28 34.94
CA VAL A 65 5.50 0.08 33.57
C VAL A 65 4.42 1.11 33.25
N PRO A 66 4.67 2.04 32.31
CA PRO A 66 3.66 2.99 31.86
C PRO A 66 2.48 2.31 31.15
N GLU A 67 1.35 3.01 31.08
CA GLU A 67 0.19 2.55 30.31
C GLU A 67 0.49 2.40 28.82
N ASN A 68 -0.06 1.33 28.24
CA ASN A 68 0.12 0.93 26.85
C ASN A 68 1.61 0.70 26.49
N THR A 69 2.36 0.13 27.44
CA THR A 69 3.72 -0.34 27.21
C THR A 69 3.90 -1.72 27.84
N ALA A 70 4.84 -2.51 27.32
CA ALA A 70 5.26 -3.77 27.93
C ALA A 70 6.76 -3.70 28.25
N ALA A 71 7.15 -4.06 29.47
CA ALA A 71 8.56 -4.13 29.85
C ALA A 71 9.12 -5.52 29.55
N PHE A 72 10.28 -5.59 28.92
CA PHE A 72 11.03 -6.79 28.61
C PHE A 72 12.32 -6.77 29.42
N ILE A 73 12.50 -7.78 30.26
CA ILE A 73 13.73 -8.01 31.00
C ILE A 73 14.52 -9.06 30.25
N PHE A 74 15.73 -8.72 29.85
CA PHE A 74 16.67 -9.61 29.18
C PHE A 74 17.79 -9.99 30.12
N SER A 75 18.21 -11.26 30.08
CA SER A 75 19.35 -11.79 30.82
C SER A 75 20.10 -12.76 29.94
N GLN A 76 21.43 -12.75 30.00
CA GLN A 76 22.32 -13.69 29.30
C GLN A 76 21.90 -14.00 27.85
N SER A 77 21.55 -12.94 27.09
CA SER A 77 21.17 -13.01 25.67
C SER A 77 19.74 -13.48 25.36
N GLY A 78 18.88 -13.70 26.35
CA GLY A 78 17.48 -14.11 26.15
C GLY A 78 16.47 -13.23 26.89
N ILE A 79 15.18 -13.37 26.54
CA ILE A 79 14.08 -12.77 27.30
C ILE A 79 13.90 -13.58 28.58
N GLU A 80 14.14 -12.95 29.73
CA GLU A 80 13.96 -13.53 31.06
C GLU A 80 12.48 -13.40 31.50
N ASN A 81 11.93 -12.19 31.42
CA ASN A 81 10.58 -11.90 31.89
C ASN A 81 9.93 -10.76 31.07
N ILE A 82 8.60 -10.75 31.02
CA ILE A 82 7.78 -9.76 30.32
C ILE A 82 6.68 -9.27 31.25
N ILE A 83 6.63 -7.95 31.48
CA ILE A 83 5.62 -7.31 32.31
C ILE A 83 4.70 -6.50 31.39
N ALA A 84 3.51 -7.04 31.13
CA ALA A 84 2.52 -6.40 30.27
C ALA A 84 1.48 -5.55 31.03
N GLN A 85 1.44 -5.66 32.37
CA GLN A 85 0.51 -4.90 33.19
C GLN A 85 1.12 -3.55 33.58
N PRO A 86 0.40 -2.43 33.40
CA PRO A 86 0.87 -1.13 33.85
C PRO A 86 0.88 -1.05 35.37
N GLY A 87 1.84 -0.32 35.93
CA GLY A 87 2.00 -0.14 37.37
C GLY A 87 3.41 -0.48 37.86
N GLY A 88 3.56 -0.61 39.18
CA GLY A 88 4.82 -0.97 39.82
C GLY A 88 4.94 -2.47 39.99
N TYR A 89 6.00 -3.05 39.43
CA TYR A 89 6.39 -4.44 39.59
C TYR A 89 7.62 -4.54 40.49
N GLU A 90 7.62 -5.45 41.46
CA GLU A 90 8.78 -5.72 42.31
C GLU A 90 9.55 -6.92 41.76
N TYR A 91 10.86 -6.74 41.57
CA TYR A 91 11.74 -7.68 40.90
C TYR A 91 12.53 -8.52 41.91
N TYR A 92 12.56 -9.85 41.73
CA TYR A 92 13.19 -10.80 42.68
C TYR A 92 14.13 -11.84 42.03
N ASP A 93 14.39 -11.73 40.72
CA ASP A 93 15.31 -12.64 40.00
C ASP A 93 16.70 -12.03 39.78
N GLY A 94 17.06 -11.05 40.62
CA GLY A 94 18.29 -10.24 40.56
C GLY A 94 19.38 -10.65 41.55
N GLN A 95 20.33 -9.73 41.77
CA GLN A 95 21.34 -9.89 42.81
C GLN A 95 20.74 -9.72 44.21
N ASP A 96 21.22 -10.52 45.15
CA ASP A 96 20.85 -10.38 46.56
C ASP A 96 21.13 -8.96 47.06
N SER A 97 20.11 -8.35 47.66
CA SER A 97 20.20 -7.05 48.31
C SER A 97 20.35 -7.22 49.81
N VAL A 98 21.29 -6.47 50.41
CA VAL A 98 21.39 -6.31 51.88
C VAL A 98 20.09 -5.78 52.52
N PHE A 99 19.17 -5.21 51.73
CA PHE A 99 17.88 -4.70 52.21
C PHE A 99 16.73 -5.73 52.16
N ASP A 100 16.97 -6.97 51.70
CA ASP A 100 15.96 -8.04 51.62
C ASP A 100 16.05 -9.08 52.76
N GLY A 101 16.89 -8.83 53.76
CA GLY A 101 16.82 -9.52 55.06
C GLY A 101 17.72 -10.75 55.22
N ASP A 102 18.36 -11.24 54.17
CA ASP A 102 19.36 -12.32 54.26
C ASP A 102 20.76 -11.79 54.58
N GLY A 103 21.52 -12.57 55.36
CA GLY A 103 22.72 -12.14 56.08
C GLY A 103 23.75 -11.33 55.28
N ILE A 104 23.89 -10.05 55.67
CA ILE A 104 24.72 -8.98 55.10
C ILE A 104 26.13 -9.43 54.64
N GLY A 105 26.81 -10.27 55.43
CA GLY A 105 28.19 -10.64 55.14
C GLY A 105 28.35 -11.59 53.94
N SER A 106 27.54 -12.64 53.87
CA SER A 106 27.78 -13.75 52.94
C SER A 106 27.51 -13.38 51.48
N ALA A 107 26.45 -12.62 51.21
CA ALA A 107 26.10 -12.13 49.88
C ALA A 107 27.14 -11.16 49.33
N LEU A 108 27.60 -10.21 50.16
CA LEU A 108 28.64 -9.25 49.80
C LEU A 108 29.99 -9.93 49.48
N PHE A 109 30.44 -10.86 50.32
CA PHE A 109 31.71 -11.57 50.08
C PHE A 109 31.67 -12.43 48.81
N LYS A 110 30.52 -13.06 48.53
CA LYS A 110 30.32 -13.86 47.31
C LYS A 110 30.36 -12.98 46.05
N GLN A 111 29.58 -11.90 46.02
CA GLN A 111 29.56 -10.95 44.89
C GLN A 111 30.92 -10.28 44.66
N MET A 112 31.67 -9.93 45.71
CA MET A 112 33.03 -9.41 45.58
C MET A 112 33.99 -10.45 44.98
N GLY A 113 33.90 -11.71 45.43
CA GLY A 113 34.71 -12.81 44.91
C GLY A 113 34.48 -13.03 43.41
N ASP A 114 33.22 -13.09 43.00
CA ASP A 114 32.83 -13.25 41.59
C ASP A 114 33.36 -12.08 40.74
N ARG A 115 33.17 -10.82 41.18
CA ARG A 115 33.64 -9.63 40.46
C ARG A 115 35.16 -9.56 40.34
N ILE A 116 35.90 -9.97 41.36
CA ILE A 116 37.37 -10.06 41.29
C ILE A 116 37.78 -11.08 40.21
N GLY A 117 37.06 -12.21 40.13
CA GLY A 117 37.25 -13.22 39.08
C GLY A 117 37.03 -12.68 37.66
N PHE A 118 36.11 -11.74 37.48
CA PHE A 118 35.81 -11.09 36.19
C PHE A 118 36.53 -9.74 35.98
N GLY A 119 37.56 -9.41 36.76
CA GLY A 119 38.37 -8.20 36.55
C GLY A 119 37.73 -6.90 37.03
N GLY A 120 36.78 -6.98 37.98
CA GLY A 120 36.15 -5.85 38.65
C GLY A 120 34.72 -5.53 38.18
N ILE A 121 34.17 -6.32 37.24
CA ILE A 121 32.81 -6.17 36.73
C ILE A 121 31.90 -7.30 37.20
N SER A 122 30.59 -7.04 37.28
CA SER A 122 29.58 -8.07 37.57
C SER A 122 29.45 -9.06 36.41
N SER A 123 29.31 -10.35 36.73
CA SER A 123 28.93 -11.36 35.74
C SER A 123 27.43 -11.38 35.43
N ASP A 124 26.63 -10.74 36.29
CA ASP A 124 25.21 -10.54 36.05
C ASP A 124 25.00 -9.28 35.21
N TYR A 125 24.25 -9.43 34.13
CA TYR A 125 23.89 -8.36 33.22
C TYR A 125 22.45 -8.56 32.75
N LYS A 126 21.62 -7.60 33.16
CA LYS A 126 20.21 -7.52 32.89
C LYS A 126 19.92 -6.22 32.17
N LYS A 127 19.06 -6.31 31.17
CA LYS A 127 18.64 -5.16 30.39
C LYS A 127 17.13 -5.07 30.40
N ILE A 128 16.62 -3.86 30.60
CA ILE A 128 15.18 -3.60 30.54
C ILE A 128 14.90 -2.73 29.33
N GLU A 129 13.98 -3.18 28.49
CA GLU A 129 13.42 -2.41 27.37
C GLU A 129 11.91 -2.26 27.57
N PHE A 130 11.34 -1.20 27.02
CA PHE A 130 9.91 -0.96 27.02
C PHE A 130 9.41 -0.89 25.57
N VAL A 131 8.48 -1.77 25.23
CA VAL A 131 7.83 -1.82 23.92
C VAL A 131 6.56 -0.98 23.95
N ASN A 132 6.39 -0.12 22.96
CA ASN A 132 5.22 0.72 22.79
C ASN A 132 4.04 -0.09 22.21
N LEU A 133 2.92 -0.17 22.94
CA LEU A 133 1.71 -0.87 22.48
C LEU A 133 0.66 0.10 21.89
N ARG A 134 0.95 1.40 21.87
CA ARG A 134 0.08 2.41 21.26
C ARG A 134 0.16 2.35 19.74
N GLU A 135 -0.85 2.91 19.09
CA GLU A 135 -0.78 3.17 17.66
C GLU A 135 0.32 4.19 17.37
N ILE A 136 1.28 3.78 16.56
CA ILE A 136 2.35 4.60 16.01
C ILE A 136 1.82 5.21 14.71
N ARG A 137 1.58 6.52 14.76
CA ARG A 137 0.82 7.25 13.75
C ARG A 137 1.76 7.97 12.79
N ASP A 138 1.20 8.37 11.65
CA ASP A 138 1.82 9.30 10.69
C ASP A 138 3.13 8.83 10.04
N ILE A 139 3.27 7.53 9.79
CA ILE A 139 4.36 6.99 8.98
C ILE A 139 4.10 7.39 7.52
N LYS A 140 4.79 8.45 7.07
CA LYS A 140 4.64 8.99 5.71
C LYS A 140 5.14 8.00 4.65
N PHE A 141 4.35 7.82 3.60
CA PHE A 141 4.71 7.08 2.40
C PHE A 141 4.49 7.93 1.14
N GLY A 142 5.25 7.60 0.10
CA GLY A 142 5.07 8.12 -1.24
C GLY A 142 5.60 7.11 -2.23
N THR A 143 4.92 6.99 -3.37
CA THR A 143 5.38 6.14 -4.47
C THR A 143 6.73 6.65 -4.99
N ARG A 144 7.73 5.76 -5.10
CA ARG A 144 9.10 6.14 -5.54
C ARG A 144 9.20 6.49 -7.02
N GLY A 145 8.20 6.09 -7.80
CA GLY A 145 8.07 6.33 -9.23
C GLY A 145 6.61 6.20 -9.66
N PRO A 146 6.31 6.44 -10.94
CA PRO A 146 4.95 6.33 -11.45
C PRO A 146 4.44 4.89 -11.31
N LEU A 147 3.25 4.73 -10.72
CA LEU A 147 2.52 3.47 -10.68
C LEU A 147 1.59 3.41 -11.87
N MET A 148 1.63 2.30 -12.61
CA MET A 148 0.70 2.09 -13.71
C MET A 148 -0.66 1.64 -13.18
N TYR A 149 -1.72 2.31 -13.63
CA TYR A 149 -3.10 2.00 -13.29
C TYR A 149 -3.94 1.93 -14.56
N ASN A 150 -4.50 0.75 -14.84
CA ASN A 150 -5.38 0.57 -15.98
C ASN A 150 -6.77 1.15 -15.66
N ASP A 151 -7.08 2.32 -16.22
CA ASP A 151 -8.37 2.96 -16.01
C ASP A 151 -9.31 2.64 -17.17
N LEU A 152 -10.26 1.73 -16.93
CA LEU A 152 -11.24 1.28 -17.93
C LEU A 152 -12.10 2.42 -18.50
N PHE A 153 -12.27 3.55 -17.80
CA PHE A 153 -13.01 4.69 -18.34
C PHE A 153 -12.27 5.36 -19.50
N TYR A 154 -10.93 5.41 -19.42
CA TYR A 154 -10.09 5.96 -20.48
C TYR A 154 -9.64 4.89 -21.48
N GLY A 155 -9.71 3.60 -21.09
CA GLY A 155 -9.30 2.48 -21.94
C GLY A 155 -7.79 2.42 -22.16
N THR A 156 -7.01 3.02 -21.26
CA THR A 156 -5.55 3.07 -21.33
C THR A 156 -4.96 2.96 -19.94
N ASP A 157 -3.71 2.52 -19.89
CA ASP A 157 -2.89 2.61 -18.69
C ASP A 157 -2.50 4.07 -18.43
N LEU A 158 -2.72 4.51 -17.19
CA LEU A 158 -2.37 5.85 -16.71
C LEU A 158 -1.40 5.71 -15.53
N GLU A 159 -0.37 6.52 -15.56
CA GLU A 159 0.62 6.62 -14.50
C GLU A 159 0.14 7.56 -13.40
N ILE A 160 0.23 7.10 -12.16
CA ILE A 160 -0.16 7.85 -10.98
C ILE A 160 0.95 7.87 -9.93
N TYR A 161 1.00 8.95 -9.17
CA TYR A 161 1.74 9.08 -7.92
C TYR A 161 0.76 9.09 -6.76
N ALA A 162 1.11 8.42 -5.67
CA ALA A 162 0.29 8.41 -4.46
C ALA A 162 1.11 8.78 -3.24
N TYR A 163 0.54 9.60 -2.38
CA TYR A 163 1.15 10.09 -1.16
C TYR A 163 0.17 9.98 0.01
N GLY A 164 0.71 9.73 1.19
CA GLY A 164 -0.10 9.66 2.39
C GLY A 164 0.69 9.24 3.60
N SER A 165 -0.03 8.70 4.58
CA SER A 165 0.55 8.10 5.76
C SER A 165 -0.19 6.84 6.16
N PHE A 166 0.48 5.98 6.90
CA PHE A 166 -0.18 4.87 7.57
C PHE A 166 0.25 4.82 9.03
N SER A 167 -0.49 4.08 9.82
CA SER A 167 -0.19 3.81 11.21
C SER A 167 -0.04 2.32 11.44
N VAL A 168 0.82 1.99 12.40
CA VAL A 168 1.08 0.61 12.82
C VAL A 168 0.89 0.48 14.32
N GLN A 169 0.58 -0.72 14.79
CA GLN A 169 0.51 -1.04 16.21
C GLN A 169 1.18 -2.39 16.46
N ILE A 170 1.91 -2.46 17.56
CA ILE A 170 2.53 -3.71 18.03
C ILE A 170 1.47 -4.48 18.83
N GLY A 171 0.99 -5.58 18.26
CA GLY A 171 0.00 -6.45 18.88
C GLY A 171 0.60 -7.66 19.60
N ASP A 172 1.67 -8.24 19.05
CA ASP A 172 2.46 -9.33 19.63
C ASP A 172 3.88 -8.82 19.92
N PRO A 173 4.12 -8.21 21.10
CA PRO A 173 5.40 -7.60 21.42
C PRO A 173 6.54 -8.64 21.55
N VAL A 174 6.21 -9.89 21.86
CA VAL A 174 7.21 -10.97 21.94
C VAL A 174 7.75 -11.30 20.56
N ARG A 175 6.85 -11.46 19.59
CA ARG A 175 7.22 -11.70 18.20
C ARG A 175 7.94 -10.49 17.59
N PHE A 176 7.51 -9.29 17.95
CA PHE A 176 8.17 -8.05 17.55
C PHE A 176 9.64 -8.00 17.98
N VAL A 177 9.89 -8.21 19.27
CA VAL A 177 11.26 -8.24 19.82
C VAL A 177 12.09 -9.34 19.17
N ARG A 178 11.52 -10.53 18.95
CA ARG A 178 12.27 -11.69 18.41
C ARG A 178 12.59 -11.59 16.93
N ASN A 179 11.68 -11.04 16.13
CA ASN A 179 11.73 -11.17 14.66
C ASN A 179 11.98 -9.84 13.94
N PHE A 180 11.78 -8.70 14.58
CA PHE A 180 11.88 -7.39 13.94
C PHE A 180 12.94 -6.48 14.56
N VAL A 181 13.02 -6.44 15.90
CA VAL A 181 14.01 -5.61 16.59
C VAL A 181 15.41 -6.22 16.40
N PRO A 182 16.40 -5.45 15.90
CA PRO A 182 17.76 -5.95 15.76
C PRO A 182 18.37 -6.36 17.10
N ALA A 183 19.24 -7.37 17.09
CA ALA A 183 19.98 -7.73 18.30
C ALA A 183 20.83 -6.54 18.79
N ASN A 184 20.98 -6.43 20.12
CA ASN A 184 21.84 -5.45 20.80
C ASN A 184 21.45 -3.97 20.67
N VAL A 185 20.25 -3.63 20.20
CA VAL A 185 19.77 -2.23 20.20
C VAL A 185 19.00 -1.94 21.50
N MET A 186 19.24 -0.78 22.12
CA MET A 186 18.56 -0.37 23.37
C MET A 186 17.30 0.45 23.08
N SER A 187 17.19 0.98 21.87
CA SER A 187 16.04 1.73 21.37
C SER A 187 15.84 1.39 19.90
N TYR A 188 14.59 1.46 19.45
CA TYR A 188 14.24 1.23 18.06
C TYR A 188 13.05 2.08 17.66
N SER A 189 13.13 2.72 16.51
CA SER A 189 12.13 3.65 16.00
C SER A 189 11.82 3.34 14.54
N PHE A 190 10.56 3.55 14.14
CA PHE A 190 10.16 3.47 12.74
C PHE A 190 10.69 4.63 11.89
N ASP A 191 11.32 5.63 12.50
CA ASP A 191 12.09 6.66 11.81
C ASP A 191 13.51 6.21 11.43
N ASP A 192 13.99 5.09 11.98
CA ASP A 192 15.28 4.54 11.59
C ASP A 192 15.29 4.27 10.07
N PRO A 193 16.28 4.76 9.31
CA PRO A 193 16.28 4.64 7.85
C PRO A 193 16.22 3.19 7.35
N GLN A 194 16.84 2.24 8.07
CA GLN A 194 16.83 0.84 7.67
C GLN A 194 15.45 0.24 7.93
N ALA A 195 14.92 0.42 9.14
CA ALA A 195 13.57 -0.02 9.51
C ALA A 195 12.52 0.52 8.54
N ARG A 196 12.59 1.84 8.31
CA ARG A 196 11.66 2.56 7.45
C ARG A 196 11.74 2.11 6.00
N SER A 197 12.94 1.87 5.47
CA SER A 197 13.08 1.44 4.08
C SER A 197 12.41 0.09 3.83
N GLN A 198 12.56 -0.85 4.76
CA GLN A 198 12.00 -2.20 4.65
C GLN A 198 10.48 -2.18 4.71
N ILE A 199 9.90 -1.55 5.74
CA ILE A 199 8.44 -1.49 5.91
C ILE A 199 7.78 -0.70 4.78
N LEU A 200 8.41 0.38 4.30
CA LEU A 200 7.85 1.18 3.21
C LEU A 200 7.86 0.40 1.90
N ALA A 201 8.90 -0.39 1.63
CA ALA A 201 8.96 -1.21 0.43
C ALA A 201 7.84 -2.27 0.42
N GLU A 202 7.68 -3.04 1.51
CA GLU A 202 6.63 -4.05 1.62
C GLU A 202 5.23 -3.41 1.60
N PHE A 203 5.05 -2.26 2.26
CA PHE A 203 3.81 -1.49 2.22
C PHE A 203 3.45 -1.03 0.81
N LEU A 204 4.38 -0.38 0.10
CA LEU A 204 4.15 0.13 -1.24
C LEU A 204 3.81 -1.01 -2.21
N GLN A 205 4.43 -2.18 -2.05
CA GLN A 205 4.09 -3.36 -2.84
C GLN A 205 2.64 -3.80 -2.63
N SER A 206 2.20 -3.95 -1.36
CA SER A 206 0.80 -4.27 -1.06
C SER A 206 -0.16 -3.18 -1.55
N PHE A 207 0.24 -1.90 -1.44
CA PHE A 207 -0.55 -0.77 -1.90
C PHE A 207 -0.75 -0.82 -3.42
N THR A 208 0.30 -1.09 -4.19
CA THR A 208 0.19 -1.28 -5.65
C THR A 208 -0.71 -2.45 -6.01
N VAL A 209 -0.60 -3.59 -5.30
CA VAL A 209 -1.50 -4.73 -5.49
C VAL A 209 -2.96 -4.35 -5.23
N ALA A 210 -3.21 -3.60 -4.15
CA ALA A 210 -4.54 -3.12 -3.81
C ALA A 210 -5.12 -2.17 -4.87
N LEU A 211 -4.31 -1.23 -5.39
CA LEU A 211 -4.75 -0.32 -6.44
C LEU A 211 -5.08 -1.05 -7.75
N ASN A 212 -4.22 -1.98 -8.18
CA ASN A 212 -4.47 -2.78 -9.38
C ASN A 212 -5.74 -3.63 -9.27
N ALA A 213 -6.03 -4.17 -8.09
CA ALA A 213 -7.28 -4.91 -7.85
C ALA A 213 -8.53 -4.02 -8.03
N LEU A 214 -8.41 -2.71 -7.76
CA LEU A 214 -9.50 -1.73 -7.92
C LEU A 214 -9.61 -1.17 -9.32
N SER A 215 -8.59 -1.32 -10.17
CA SER A 215 -8.55 -0.73 -11.52
C SER A 215 -9.66 -1.21 -12.45
N THR A 216 -10.15 -2.42 -12.21
CA THR A 216 -11.27 -3.01 -12.97
C THR A 216 -12.64 -2.46 -12.58
N GLN A 217 -12.76 -1.76 -11.45
CA GLN A 217 -14.04 -1.34 -10.87
C GLN A 217 -14.16 0.18 -10.76
N TYR A 218 -13.05 0.85 -10.46
CA TYR A 218 -13.04 2.28 -10.17
C TYR A 218 -12.08 3.00 -11.10
N ARG A 219 -12.49 4.18 -11.54
CA ARG A 219 -11.59 5.13 -12.21
C ARG A 219 -10.66 5.79 -11.18
N ILE A 220 -9.53 6.32 -11.62
CA ILE A 220 -8.53 6.93 -10.73
C ILE A 220 -9.13 8.02 -9.85
N SER A 221 -10.02 8.85 -10.40
CA SER A 221 -10.67 9.93 -9.65
C SER A 221 -11.60 9.45 -8.53
N GLN A 222 -11.95 8.16 -8.50
CA GLN A 222 -12.77 7.54 -7.45
C GLN A 222 -11.93 6.85 -6.38
N LEU A 223 -10.64 6.59 -6.63
CA LEU A 223 -9.74 5.91 -5.70
C LEU A 223 -9.67 6.58 -4.32
N PRO A 224 -9.61 7.92 -4.19
CA PRO A 224 -9.59 8.55 -2.87
C PRO A 224 -10.81 8.18 -2.00
N ALA A 225 -11.98 7.97 -2.62
CA ALA A 225 -13.19 7.54 -1.90
C ALA A 225 -13.14 6.07 -1.47
N GLN A 226 -12.21 5.28 -2.01
CA GLN A 226 -12.01 3.85 -1.70
C GLN A 226 -10.88 3.61 -0.70
N ALA A 227 -10.41 4.64 0.03
CA ALA A 227 -9.31 4.53 0.98
C ALA A 227 -9.48 3.39 2.00
N ASN A 228 -10.71 3.15 2.47
CA ASN A 228 -11.00 2.05 3.39
C ASN A 228 -10.83 0.67 2.72
N ASP A 229 -11.29 0.50 1.48
CA ASP A 229 -11.12 -0.77 0.76
C ASP A 229 -9.65 -1.00 0.43
N ILE A 230 -8.91 0.05 0.05
CA ILE A 230 -7.45 0.00 -0.12
C ILE A 230 -6.78 -0.49 1.17
N ALA A 231 -7.14 0.08 2.32
CA ALA A 231 -6.60 -0.33 3.62
C ALA A 231 -6.88 -1.80 3.94
N VAL A 232 -8.11 -2.26 3.69
CA VAL A 232 -8.48 -3.67 3.87
C VAL A 232 -7.68 -4.58 2.94
N LYS A 233 -7.52 -4.22 1.67
CA LYS A 233 -6.74 -5.03 0.72
C LYS A 233 -5.26 -5.08 1.07
N VAL A 234 -4.68 -3.97 1.50
CA VAL A 234 -3.27 -3.92 1.96
C VAL A 234 -3.07 -4.77 3.20
N ALA A 235 -3.95 -4.65 4.19
CA ALA A 235 -3.87 -5.40 5.45
C ALA A 235 -4.10 -6.91 5.25
N ASN A 236 -4.82 -7.32 4.21
CA ASN A 236 -5.07 -8.71 3.87
C ASN A 236 -4.15 -9.26 2.76
N ASP A 237 -3.14 -8.50 2.32
CA ASP A 237 -2.16 -9.00 1.36
C ASP A 237 -1.33 -10.14 1.97
N GLY A 238 -1.51 -11.34 1.44
CA GLY A 238 -0.86 -12.55 1.94
C GLY A 238 0.63 -12.67 1.65
N GLN A 239 1.24 -11.70 0.96
CA GLN A 239 2.65 -11.76 0.56
C GLN A 239 3.54 -10.70 1.21
N ASN A 240 3.03 -9.48 1.42
CA ASN A 240 3.84 -8.36 1.92
C ASN A 240 3.28 -7.79 3.23
N ALA A 241 2.71 -6.59 3.23
CA ALA A 241 2.35 -5.90 4.47
C ALA A 241 1.29 -6.63 5.32
N GLY A 242 0.37 -7.38 4.71
CA GLY A 242 -0.59 -8.20 5.44
C GLY A 242 0.05 -9.38 6.19
N THR A 243 1.31 -9.72 5.91
CA THR A 243 2.05 -10.78 6.62
C THR A 243 2.74 -10.28 7.89
N TRP A 244 2.81 -8.96 8.12
CA TRP A 244 3.50 -8.37 9.28
C TRP A 244 3.02 -8.88 10.65
N PRO A 245 1.71 -9.11 10.90
CA PRO A 245 1.28 -9.63 12.19
C PRO A 245 1.90 -11.00 12.48
N ALA A 246 1.96 -11.86 11.46
CA ALA A 246 2.50 -13.20 11.58
C ALA A 246 4.04 -13.25 11.55
N ARG A 247 4.71 -12.37 10.79
CA ARG A 247 6.18 -12.34 10.71
C ARG A 247 6.82 -11.55 11.84
N PHE A 248 6.27 -10.37 12.12
CA PHE A 248 6.89 -9.34 12.95
C PHE A 248 6.07 -8.92 14.15
N GLY A 249 4.83 -9.38 14.32
CA GLY A 249 4.03 -9.08 15.52
C GLY A 249 3.44 -7.66 15.58
N PHE A 250 3.50 -6.90 14.48
CA PHE A 250 2.81 -5.62 14.34
C PHE A 250 1.89 -5.62 13.11
N ASN A 251 0.87 -4.79 13.14
CA ASN A 251 -0.13 -4.71 12.08
C ASN A 251 -0.35 -3.26 11.65
N ILE A 252 -0.83 -3.08 10.41
CA ILE A 252 -1.36 -1.80 9.96
C ILE A 252 -2.67 -1.56 10.68
N VAL A 253 -2.86 -0.34 11.21
CA VAL A 253 -4.11 0.08 11.85
C VAL A 253 -4.95 0.91 10.89
N LYS A 254 -4.32 1.89 10.24
CA LYS A 254 -5.00 2.79 9.30
C LYS A 254 -4.08 3.21 8.17
N ILE A 255 -4.68 3.45 7.00
CA ILE A 255 -4.04 4.12 5.88
C ILE A 255 -4.80 5.41 5.60
N GLY A 256 -4.08 6.53 5.56
CA GLY A 256 -4.55 7.82 5.09
C GLY A 256 -3.94 8.11 3.72
N ILE A 257 -4.79 8.21 2.71
CA ILE A 257 -4.38 8.67 1.37
C ILE A 257 -4.55 10.19 1.36
N GLU A 258 -3.44 10.91 1.27
CA GLU A 258 -3.46 12.38 1.19
C GLU A 258 -3.76 12.81 -0.25
N ASN A 259 -3.14 12.17 -1.23
CA ASN A 259 -3.33 12.51 -2.64
C ASN A 259 -3.01 11.36 -3.59
N ILE A 260 -3.70 11.34 -4.74
CA ILE A 260 -3.39 10.49 -5.90
C ILE A 260 -3.40 11.39 -7.13
N GLU A 261 -2.24 11.57 -7.74
CA GLU A 261 -2.04 12.49 -8.87
C GLU A 261 -1.65 11.74 -10.13
N PHE A 262 -2.08 12.24 -11.28
CA PHE A 262 -1.54 11.79 -12.57
C PHE A 262 -0.11 12.27 -12.76
N SER A 263 0.72 11.45 -13.42
CA SER A 263 1.95 11.93 -14.04
C SER A 263 1.63 12.98 -15.10
N ASP A 264 2.60 13.83 -15.45
CA ASP A 264 2.39 14.88 -16.45
C ASP A 264 1.97 14.28 -17.80
N ALA A 265 2.59 13.18 -18.22
CA ALA A 265 2.23 12.44 -19.42
C ALA A 265 0.78 11.94 -19.37
N SER A 266 0.36 11.36 -18.25
CA SER A 266 -0.99 10.85 -18.07
C SER A 266 -2.03 11.96 -18.00
N ARG A 267 -1.67 13.11 -17.42
CA ARG A 267 -2.52 14.30 -17.36
C ARG A 267 -2.80 14.83 -18.76
N GLU A 268 -1.80 14.88 -19.64
CA GLU A 268 -1.99 15.26 -21.04
C GLU A 268 -2.91 14.27 -21.79
N LEU A 269 -2.75 12.96 -21.56
CA LEU A 269 -3.60 11.94 -22.17
C LEU A 269 -5.07 12.12 -21.75
N VAL A 270 -5.30 12.32 -20.46
CA VAL A 270 -6.65 12.57 -19.92
C VAL A 270 -7.25 13.87 -20.48
N GLN A 271 -6.44 14.93 -20.64
CA GLN A 271 -6.89 16.19 -21.24
C GLN A 271 -7.26 16.01 -22.71
N LYS A 272 -6.40 15.36 -23.51
CA LYS A 272 -6.68 15.05 -24.93
C LYS A 272 -7.92 14.19 -25.10
N PHE A 273 -8.07 13.15 -24.27
CA PHE A 273 -9.26 12.31 -24.26
C PHE A 273 -10.52 13.11 -23.94
N SER A 274 -10.46 13.99 -22.93
CA SER A 274 -11.59 14.81 -22.52
C SER A 274 -11.98 15.83 -23.58
N ALA A 275 -11.01 16.49 -24.21
CA ALA A 275 -11.23 17.41 -25.33
C ALA A 275 -11.89 16.70 -26.52
N ASN A 276 -11.31 15.58 -26.97
CA ASN A 276 -11.85 14.79 -28.08
C ASN A 276 -13.28 14.31 -27.80
N LYS A 277 -13.59 13.90 -26.57
CA LYS A 277 -14.94 13.43 -26.19
C LYS A 277 -15.95 14.58 -26.17
N MET A 278 -15.54 15.80 -25.79
CA MET A 278 -16.39 16.99 -25.88
C MET A 278 -16.62 17.39 -27.33
N ASP A 279 -15.59 17.36 -28.18
CA ASP A 279 -15.70 17.68 -29.60
C ASP A 279 -16.60 16.66 -30.34
N LEU A 280 -16.46 15.37 -30.04
CA LEU A 280 -17.34 14.33 -30.58
C LEU A 280 -18.78 14.51 -30.13
N LYS A 281 -19.02 14.82 -28.85
CA LYS A 281 -20.38 15.14 -28.37
C LYS A 281 -20.94 16.38 -29.06
N ALA A 282 -20.15 17.43 -29.22
CA ALA A 282 -20.58 18.63 -29.93
C ALA A 282 -20.88 18.32 -31.40
N TYR A 283 -20.10 17.46 -32.05
CA TYR A 283 -20.36 17.02 -33.42
C TYR A 283 -21.58 16.11 -33.55
N GLU A 284 -21.78 15.17 -32.61
CA GLU A 284 -22.97 14.34 -32.53
C GLU A 284 -24.22 15.19 -32.27
N ASP A 285 -24.16 16.14 -31.34
CA ASP A 285 -25.26 17.07 -31.07
C ASP A 285 -25.57 17.93 -32.30
N VAL A 286 -24.55 18.49 -32.98
CA VAL A 286 -24.73 19.25 -34.22
C VAL A 286 -25.26 18.36 -35.35
N SER A 287 -24.79 17.13 -35.49
CA SER A 287 -25.26 16.18 -36.51
C SER A 287 -26.69 15.73 -36.24
N GLN A 288 -27.05 15.46 -34.99
CA GLN A 288 -28.43 15.15 -34.60
C GLN A 288 -29.35 16.36 -34.79
N HIS A 289 -28.91 17.56 -34.41
CA HIS A 289 -29.66 18.78 -34.65
C HIS A 289 -29.80 19.08 -36.15
N ALA A 290 -28.74 18.94 -36.95
CA ALA A 290 -28.78 19.14 -38.40
C ALA A 290 -29.62 18.08 -39.12
N SER A 291 -29.56 16.83 -38.68
CA SER A 291 -30.42 15.75 -39.18
C SER A 291 -31.89 16.01 -38.85
N ASN A 292 -32.20 16.45 -37.62
CA ASN A 292 -33.56 16.83 -37.22
C ASN A 292 -34.07 18.05 -38.00
N VAL A 293 -33.24 19.07 -38.20
CA VAL A 293 -33.61 20.27 -38.97
C VAL A 293 -33.76 19.94 -40.45
N ALA A 294 -32.87 19.14 -41.04
CA ALA A 294 -32.98 18.70 -42.42
C ALA A 294 -34.18 17.77 -42.65
N ALA A 295 -34.51 16.91 -41.68
CA ALA A 295 -35.74 16.10 -41.72
C ALA A 295 -36.99 16.99 -41.62
N GLN A 296 -37.00 17.97 -40.71
CA GLN A 296 -38.10 18.94 -40.60
C GLN A 296 -38.23 19.82 -41.85
N GLN A 297 -37.12 20.27 -42.44
CA GLN A 297 -37.11 21.06 -43.67
C GLN A 297 -37.54 20.24 -44.88
N LYS A 298 -37.17 18.95 -44.97
CA LYS A 298 -37.67 18.06 -46.04
C LYS A 298 -39.16 17.76 -45.88
N ILE A 299 -39.65 17.62 -44.65
CA ILE A 299 -41.09 17.49 -44.39
C ILE A 299 -41.79 18.80 -44.79
N ALA A 300 -41.26 19.96 -44.39
CA ALA A 300 -41.82 21.27 -44.71
C ALA A 300 -41.81 21.57 -46.22
N HIS A 301 -40.69 21.35 -46.92
CA HIS A 301 -40.59 21.50 -48.38
C HIS A 301 -41.45 20.48 -49.13
N GLY A 302 -41.57 19.25 -48.63
CA GLY A 302 -42.50 18.26 -49.17
C GLY A 302 -43.97 18.68 -49.04
N VAL A 303 -44.33 19.38 -47.96
CA VAL A 303 -45.66 19.98 -47.76
C VAL A 303 -45.88 21.18 -48.71
N GLU A 304 -44.86 22.01 -48.90
CA GLU A 304 -44.94 23.28 -49.63
C GLU A 304 -44.93 23.08 -51.17
N GLU A 305 -44.11 22.15 -51.70
CA GLU A 305 -44.04 21.89 -53.14
C GLU A 305 -45.15 20.98 -53.65
N HIS A 306 -45.60 20.00 -52.85
CA HIS A 306 -46.58 19.03 -53.33
C HIS A 306 -48.00 19.31 -52.85
N GLY A 307 -48.19 20.13 -51.80
CA GLY A 307 -49.48 20.35 -51.18
C GLY A 307 -50.07 19.04 -50.66
N PHE A 308 -50.53 19.00 -49.42
CA PHE A 308 -51.37 17.88 -49.01
C PHE A 308 -52.75 18.04 -49.66
N GLY A 309 -52.86 17.65 -50.93
CA GLY A 309 -54.14 17.29 -51.52
C GLY A 309 -54.77 16.19 -50.68
N ASP A 310 -56.09 16.16 -50.64
CA ASP A 310 -56.94 15.35 -49.75
C ASP A 310 -56.56 13.83 -49.73
N ALA A 311 -55.90 13.34 -50.78
CA ALA A 311 -55.39 11.97 -50.88
C ALA A 311 -54.03 11.72 -50.20
N GLY A 312 -53.13 12.72 -50.15
CA GLY A 312 -51.80 12.59 -49.54
C GLY A 312 -51.82 12.60 -48.01
N ALA A 313 -52.75 13.36 -47.43
CA ALA A 313 -52.96 13.41 -45.98
C ALA A 313 -53.50 12.07 -45.43
N MET A 314 -54.37 11.39 -46.19
CA MET A 314 -54.87 10.05 -45.84
C MET A 314 -53.78 8.97 -45.89
N MET A 315 -52.84 9.04 -46.83
CA MET A 315 -51.76 8.05 -46.95
C MET A 315 -50.71 8.21 -45.84
N PHE A 316 -50.38 9.46 -45.45
CA PHE A 316 -49.51 9.73 -44.30
C PHE A 316 -50.20 9.38 -42.97
N GLY A 317 -51.50 9.67 -42.85
CA GLY A 317 -52.31 9.28 -41.68
C GLY A 317 -52.41 7.76 -41.50
N ALA A 318 -52.53 7.00 -42.60
CA ALA A 318 -52.56 5.53 -42.56
C ALA A 318 -51.20 4.91 -42.21
N ALA A 319 -50.09 5.48 -42.67
CA ALA A 319 -48.75 5.00 -42.35
C ALA A 319 -48.33 5.33 -40.90
N PHE A 320 -48.76 6.48 -40.37
CA PHE A 320 -48.49 6.86 -38.98
C PHE A 320 -49.37 6.09 -37.97
N ALA A 321 -50.62 5.77 -38.34
CA ALA A 321 -51.53 4.96 -37.52
C ALA A 321 -51.08 3.50 -37.33
N GLN A 322 -50.24 2.96 -38.23
CA GLN A 322 -49.69 1.60 -38.10
C GLN A 322 -48.37 1.54 -37.32
N GLY A 323 -47.73 2.68 -37.04
CA GLY A 323 -46.40 2.74 -36.39
C GLY A 323 -46.43 2.94 -34.87
N ILE A 324 -47.60 3.19 -34.27
CA ILE A 324 -47.74 3.45 -32.83
C ILE A 324 -48.81 2.51 -32.27
N ASN A 325 -48.44 1.25 -32.03
CA ASN A 325 -49.24 0.34 -31.23
C ASN A 325 -48.48 0.04 -29.91
N PRO A 326 -48.87 0.64 -28.77
CA PRO A 326 -48.19 0.46 -27.50
C PRO A 326 -48.77 -0.75 -26.76
N MET A 327 -48.71 -1.94 -27.34
CA MET A 327 -49.30 -3.13 -26.71
C MET A 327 -48.63 -4.45 -27.10
N THR A 328 -47.32 -4.55 -26.88
CA THR A 328 -46.64 -5.87 -26.75
C THR A 328 -45.51 -5.75 -25.73
N ALA A 329 -45.91 -5.53 -24.48
CA ALA A 329 -45.14 -6.00 -23.34
C ALA A 329 -45.57 -7.45 -23.02
N ALA A 330 -44.59 -8.26 -22.61
CA ALA A 330 -44.69 -9.58 -21.99
C ALA A 330 -44.77 -10.82 -22.91
N GLN A 331 -43.74 -11.68 -22.74
CA GLN A 331 -43.80 -13.15 -22.66
C GLN A 331 -44.17 -13.88 -23.98
N THR A 332 -43.51 -14.94 -24.44
CA THR A 332 -42.84 -16.06 -23.74
C THR A 332 -42.15 -16.96 -24.80
N ASN A 333 -41.01 -17.55 -24.41
CA ASN A 333 -40.37 -18.76 -24.97
C ASN A 333 -41.30 -20.01 -24.78
N PRO A 334 -41.02 -21.29 -25.18
CA PRO A 334 -39.99 -21.89 -26.06
C PRO A 334 -40.51 -23.01 -27.04
N ALA A 335 -39.57 -23.61 -27.80
CA ALA A 335 -39.39 -25.07 -28.06
C ALA A 335 -40.16 -25.88 -29.16
N ILE A 336 -39.33 -26.44 -30.08
CA ILE A 336 -39.22 -27.84 -30.61
C ILE A 336 -40.09 -28.36 -31.80
N ALA A 337 -39.39 -29.09 -32.70
CA ALA A 337 -39.77 -30.13 -33.70
C ALA A 337 -39.90 -29.66 -35.17
N GLU A 338 -39.51 -30.37 -36.25
CA GLU A 338 -38.60 -31.49 -36.56
C GLU A 338 -38.58 -31.65 -38.11
N GLN A 339 -37.41 -31.75 -38.77
CA GLN A 339 -37.03 -32.54 -40.00
C GLN A 339 -37.84 -32.47 -41.35
N PRO A 340 -37.31 -32.94 -42.53
CA PRO A 340 -36.11 -33.77 -42.79
C PRO A 340 -35.15 -33.38 -43.96
N MET A 341 -34.02 -34.12 -43.94
CA MET A 341 -32.89 -34.38 -44.86
C MET A 341 -32.92 -34.01 -46.37
N ALA A 342 -31.78 -33.52 -46.88
CA ALA A 342 -30.95 -34.21 -47.89
C ALA A 342 -29.53 -33.59 -48.00
N ALA A 343 -28.54 -34.44 -48.27
CA ALA A 343 -27.10 -34.21 -48.19
C ALA A 343 -26.48 -33.50 -49.40
N GLN A 344 -25.34 -32.78 -49.23
CA GLN A 344 -24.03 -33.19 -49.79
C GLN A 344 -22.86 -32.27 -49.33
N ARG A 345 -21.65 -32.84 -49.40
CA ARG A 345 -20.38 -32.44 -48.76
C ARG A 345 -19.64 -31.26 -49.41
N GLN A 346 -18.80 -30.65 -48.56
CA GLN A 346 -17.74 -29.66 -48.77
C GLN A 346 -16.75 -29.94 -49.91
N THR A 347 -16.26 -28.88 -50.56
CA THR A 347 -14.83 -28.53 -50.68
C THR A 347 -14.66 -27.02 -50.88
N SER A 348 -13.55 -26.50 -50.35
CA SER A 348 -13.20 -25.14 -49.95
C SER A 348 -12.69 -24.19 -51.05
N THR A 349 -13.17 -22.93 -50.98
CA THR A 349 -12.51 -21.60 -51.19
C THR A 349 -11.47 -21.46 -52.30
N ALA A 350 -11.71 -20.77 -53.42
CA ALA A 350 -12.24 -19.41 -53.69
C ALA A 350 -11.22 -18.27 -53.45
N ALA A 351 -11.16 -17.42 -54.48
CA ALA A 351 -10.11 -16.48 -54.83
C ALA A 351 -10.11 -15.16 -54.05
N ALA A 352 -8.98 -14.44 -54.15
CA ALA A 352 -8.69 -13.17 -53.48
C ALA A 352 -9.69 -12.04 -53.83
N PRO A 353 -10.04 -11.18 -52.86
CA PRO A 353 -10.89 -10.01 -53.09
C PRO A 353 -10.10 -8.87 -53.74
N SER A 354 -10.67 -8.24 -54.76
CA SER A 354 -10.14 -7.02 -55.39
C SER A 354 -10.45 -5.80 -54.53
N MET A 355 -9.42 -5.06 -54.10
CA MET A 355 -9.54 -3.79 -53.35
C MET A 355 -10.26 -2.71 -54.18
N SER A 356 -10.98 -1.82 -53.49
CA SER A 356 -11.62 -0.66 -54.11
C SER A 356 -10.58 0.42 -54.50
N VAL A 357 -10.91 1.27 -55.48
CA VAL A 357 -9.99 2.30 -56.01
C VAL A 357 -9.56 3.31 -54.93
N VAL A 358 -10.41 3.56 -53.93
CA VAL A 358 -10.08 4.45 -52.79
C VAL A 358 -9.04 3.81 -51.87
N GLU A 359 -9.19 2.52 -51.57
CA GLU A 359 -8.22 1.76 -50.76
C GLU A 359 -6.87 1.61 -51.47
N GLN A 360 -6.88 1.47 -52.80
CA GLN A 360 -5.66 1.45 -53.61
C GLN A 360 -4.89 2.77 -53.51
N LEU A 361 -5.59 3.92 -53.57
CA LEU A 361 -4.96 5.23 -53.46
C LEU A 361 -4.39 5.51 -52.08
N ASP A 362 -5.09 5.13 -51.01
CA ASP A 362 -4.60 5.32 -49.64
C ASP A 362 -3.44 4.37 -49.31
N ALA A 363 -3.43 3.16 -49.88
CA ALA A 363 -2.29 2.25 -49.77
C ALA A 363 -1.04 2.81 -50.46
N VAL A 364 -1.18 3.44 -51.64
CA VAL A 364 -0.05 4.09 -52.34
C VAL A 364 0.47 5.31 -51.58
N LYS A 365 -0.40 6.09 -50.91
CA LYS A 365 0.04 7.20 -50.05
C LYS A 365 0.88 6.73 -48.87
N LYS A 366 0.44 5.69 -48.16
CA LYS A 366 1.21 5.08 -47.05
C LYS A 366 2.55 4.52 -47.51
N LEU A 367 2.59 3.90 -48.69
CA LEU A 367 3.86 3.43 -49.26
C LEU A 367 4.82 4.59 -49.57
N LYS A 368 4.30 5.76 -49.97
CA LYS A 368 5.12 6.93 -50.23
C LYS A 368 5.68 7.53 -48.93
N GLU A 369 4.90 7.54 -47.86
CA GLU A 369 5.38 7.95 -46.53
C GLU A 369 6.52 7.04 -46.03
N LEU A 370 6.44 5.72 -46.29
CA LEU A 370 7.50 4.77 -45.95
C LEU A 370 8.77 4.93 -46.80
N LEU A 371 8.63 5.32 -48.07
CA LEU A 371 9.76 5.69 -48.94
C LEU A 371 10.42 7.00 -48.46
N ASP A 372 9.60 8.02 -48.15
CA ASP A 372 10.08 9.33 -47.69
C ASP A 372 10.73 9.22 -46.27
N ALA A 373 10.31 8.24 -45.47
CA ALA A 373 10.93 7.86 -44.20
C ALA A 373 12.21 7.00 -44.36
N GLY A 374 12.61 6.65 -45.59
CA GLY A 374 13.79 5.84 -45.89
C GLY A 374 13.68 4.36 -45.50
N ILE A 375 12.46 3.89 -45.20
CA ILE A 375 12.18 2.50 -44.81
C ILE A 375 12.08 1.59 -46.05
N LEU A 376 11.61 2.15 -47.17
CA LEU A 376 11.56 1.47 -48.46
C LEU A 376 12.56 2.11 -49.43
N THR A 377 13.12 1.29 -50.30
CA THR A 377 13.86 1.78 -51.47
C THR A 377 12.92 2.18 -52.60
N GLN A 378 13.40 3.01 -53.54
CA GLN A 378 12.61 3.45 -54.69
C GLN A 378 12.09 2.27 -55.53
N ASP A 379 12.92 1.23 -55.71
CA ASP A 379 12.57 0.03 -56.48
C ASP A 379 11.46 -0.80 -55.80
N GLU A 380 11.48 -0.89 -54.47
CA GLU A 380 10.46 -1.61 -53.69
C GLU A 380 9.12 -0.87 -53.67
N PHE A 381 9.18 0.47 -53.60
CA PHE A 381 8.00 1.32 -53.72
C PHE A 381 7.34 1.16 -55.09
N ASP A 382 8.11 1.23 -56.17
CA ASP A 382 7.58 1.15 -57.54
C ASP A 382 7.00 -0.23 -57.86
N SER A 383 7.60 -1.30 -57.33
CA SER A 383 7.09 -2.67 -57.45
C SER A 383 5.74 -2.86 -56.75
N LYS A 384 5.60 -2.38 -55.50
CA LYS A 384 4.35 -2.48 -54.73
C LYS A 384 3.25 -1.57 -55.27
N LYS A 385 3.61 -0.38 -55.76
CA LYS A 385 2.67 0.54 -56.41
C LYS A 385 2.05 -0.08 -57.66
N LYS A 386 2.83 -0.77 -58.48
CA LYS A 386 2.33 -1.52 -59.66
C LYS A 386 1.38 -2.64 -59.27
N GLN A 387 1.70 -3.41 -58.22
CA GLN A 387 0.80 -4.46 -57.72
C GLN A 387 -0.54 -3.92 -57.22
N ILE A 388 -0.53 -2.78 -56.52
CA ILE A 388 -1.76 -2.19 -55.94
C ILE A 388 -2.63 -1.54 -57.01
N LEU A 389 -2.02 -0.90 -58.01
CA LEU A 389 -2.74 -0.21 -59.10
C LEU A 389 -3.05 -1.12 -60.31
N GLY A 390 -2.54 -2.36 -60.32
CA GLY A 390 -2.72 -3.32 -61.41
C GLY A 390 -2.02 -2.92 -62.73
N LEU A 391 -0.85 -2.28 -62.63
CA LEU A 391 -0.09 -1.67 -63.75
C LEU A 391 1.15 -2.46 -64.17
#